data_AF-A0A9E5A975-F1
#
_entry.id   AF-A0A9E5A975-F1
#
_cell.length_a   1.000
_cell.length_b   1.000
_cell.length_c   1.000
_cell.angle_alpha   90.00
_cell.angle_beta   90.00
_cell.angle_gamma   90.00
#
_symmetry.space_group_name_H-M   'P 1'
#
loop_
_entity.id
_entity.type
_entity.pdbx_description
1 polymer ?
#
loop_
_entity_poly.entity_id
_entity_poly.type
_entity_poly.pdbx_seq_one_letter_code
_entity_poly.pdbx_strand_id
1 'polypeptide(L)'
;MRSAHWYGGKDRDGFIHRAWMRRGLPKDAFDGRPHIAIANTASDLTPCNSHLNEVMEYVKNGVWEAGGVPLNMPAVSLGETLVRPTAMLWRNMAAMATEEMIRANP
;
A
#
# COMPACT_ATOMS: atom_id res chain seq x y z
N MET A 1 6.36 7.23 -14.77
CA MET A 1 6.31 6.86 -13.34
C MET A 1 7.01 5.53 -13.13
N ARG A 2 7.51 5.25 -11.92
CA ARG A 2 8.26 4.01 -11.63
C ARG A 2 7.43 2.73 -11.79
N SER A 3 6.11 2.79 -11.59
CA SER A 3 5.19 1.66 -11.83
C SER A 3 5.25 1.11 -13.26
N ALA A 4 5.68 1.91 -14.24
CA ALA A 4 5.88 1.46 -15.62
C ALA A 4 6.97 0.38 -15.76
N HIS A 5 7.93 0.29 -14.83
CA HIS A 5 8.92 -0.79 -14.82
C HIS A 5 8.29 -2.17 -14.57
N TRP A 6 7.13 -2.22 -13.92
CA TRP A 6 6.35 -3.45 -13.75
C TRP A 6 5.24 -3.59 -14.78
N TYR A 7 4.52 -2.52 -15.08
CA TYR A 7 3.27 -2.60 -15.86
C TYR A 7 3.38 -2.15 -17.32
N GLY A 8 4.46 -1.48 -17.72
CA GLY A 8 4.59 -0.92 -19.08
C GLY A 8 5.06 -1.93 -20.13
N GLY A 9 5.77 -2.99 -19.72
CA GLY A 9 6.36 -3.98 -20.61
C GLY A 9 5.34 -4.82 -21.39
N LYS A 10 5.63 -5.14 -22.65
CA LYS A 10 4.87 -6.10 -23.48
C LYS A 10 5.46 -7.52 -23.41
N ASP A 11 6.47 -7.71 -22.59
CA ASP A 11 7.14 -8.97 -22.32
C ASP A 11 6.33 -9.84 -21.34
N ARG A 12 6.86 -11.04 -21.08
CA ARG A 12 6.23 -12.00 -20.16
C ARG A 12 6.05 -11.42 -18.76
N ASP A 13 7.05 -10.73 -18.24
CA ASP A 13 7.04 -10.25 -16.86
C ASP A 13 6.03 -9.11 -16.70
N GLY A 14 6.00 -8.14 -17.62
CA GLY A 14 4.96 -7.11 -17.65
C GLY A 14 3.55 -7.66 -17.80
N PHE A 15 3.37 -8.73 -18.59
CA PHE A 15 2.09 -9.44 -18.67
C PHE A 15 1.69 -10.07 -17.32
N ILE A 16 2.61 -10.78 -16.66
CA ILE A 16 2.35 -11.45 -15.38
C ILE A 16 1.96 -10.42 -14.32
N HIS A 17 2.71 -9.33 -14.17
CA HIS A 17 2.41 -8.28 -13.18
C HIS A 17 1.00 -7.71 -13.34
N ARG A 18 0.60 -7.36 -14.57
CA ARG A 18 -0.76 -6.87 -14.83
C ARG A 18 -1.83 -7.94 -14.62
N ALA A 19 -1.55 -9.19 -15.02
CA ALA A 19 -2.51 -10.29 -14.89
C ALA A 19 -2.86 -10.59 -13.43
N TRP A 20 -1.88 -10.55 -12.53
CA TRP A 20 -2.12 -10.74 -11.09
C TRP A 20 -2.93 -9.59 -10.48
N MET A 21 -2.61 -8.35 -10.84
CA MET A 21 -3.28 -7.18 -10.28
C MET A 21 -4.72 -6.98 -10.79
N ARG A 22 -5.03 -7.46 -12.00
CA ARG A 22 -6.42 -7.48 -12.54
C ARG A 22 -7.42 -8.27 -11.71
N ARG A 23 -6.97 -9.07 -10.72
CA ARG A 23 -7.87 -9.79 -9.80
C ARG A 23 -8.64 -8.87 -8.84
N GLY A 24 -8.27 -7.59 -8.77
CA GLY A 24 -9.01 -6.59 -7.98
C GLY A 24 -9.03 -5.19 -8.60
N LEU A 25 -8.34 -4.97 -9.73
CA LEU A 25 -8.29 -3.69 -10.42
C LEU A 25 -8.98 -3.72 -11.79
N PRO A 26 -9.60 -2.61 -12.22
CA PRO A 26 -10.21 -2.51 -13.53
C PRO A 26 -9.15 -2.54 -14.65
N LYS A 27 -9.59 -2.83 -15.88
CA LYS A 27 -8.69 -3.01 -17.04
C LYS A 27 -7.86 -1.76 -17.34
N ASP A 28 -8.44 -0.58 -17.13
CA ASP A 28 -7.86 0.73 -17.39
C ASP A 28 -6.87 1.18 -16.30
N ALA A 29 -6.72 0.45 -15.20
CA ALA A 29 -5.75 0.78 -14.15
C ALA A 29 -4.30 0.82 -14.67
N PHE A 30 -3.98 0.15 -15.78
CA PHE A 30 -2.63 0.02 -16.34
C PHE A 30 -2.37 0.89 -17.58
N ASP A 31 -3.13 1.97 -17.75
CA ASP A 31 -2.97 2.92 -18.87
C ASP A 31 -1.85 3.96 -18.67
N GLY A 32 -1.12 3.85 -17.56
CA GLY A 32 -0.02 4.74 -17.22
C GLY A 32 -0.37 5.76 -16.13
N ARG A 33 -1.56 5.71 -15.53
CA ARG A 33 -1.95 6.52 -14.37
C ARG A 33 -1.19 6.16 -13.07
N PRO A 34 -1.11 7.08 -12.09
CA PRO A 34 -0.34 6.85 -10.86
C PRO A 34 -0.97 5.75 -10.01
N HIS A 35 -0.13 4.85 -9.50
CA HIS A 35 -0.53 3.87 -8.48
C HIS A 35 -0.09 4.42 -7.12
N ILE A 36 -1.04 4.55 -6.20
CA ILE A 36 -0.86 5.21 -4.91
C ILE A 36 -1.00 4.16 -3.81
N ALA A 37 0.12 3.81 -3.17
CA ALA A 37 0.11 2.97 -1.99
C ALA A 37 -0.34 3.79 -0.77
N ILE A 38 -1.31 3.27 -0.03
CA ILE A 38 -1.79 3.83 1.23
C ILE A 38 -1.21 2.98 2.35
N ALA A 39 -0.20 3.50 3.04
CA ALA A 39 0.43 2.83 4.18
C ALA A 39 -0.53 2.82 5.37
N ASN A 40 -1.21 1.70 5.59
CA ASN A 40 -2.26 1.58 6.59
C ASN A 40 -1.77 0.81 7.82
N THR A 41 -1.86 1.43 9.00
CA THR A 41 -1.45 0.85 10.29
C THR A 41 -2.66 0.46 11.15
N ALA A 42 -3.84 0.27 10.56
CA ALA A 42 -5.01 -0.26 11.26
C ALA A 42 -4.70 -1.64 11.88
N SER A 43 -5.07 -1.83 13.14
CA SER A 43 -4.91 -3.10 13.85
C SER A 43 -5.80 -3.13 15.09
N ASP A 44 -6.43 -4.28 15.37
CA ASP A 44 -7.15 -4.52 16.63
C ASP A 44 -6.22 -4.47 17.85
N LEU A 45 -4.92 -4.71 17.66
CA LEU A 45 -3.88 -4.58 18.69
C LEU A 45 -3.28 -3.18 18.78
N THR A 46 -3.75 -2.23 17.98
CA THR A 46 -3.32 -0.82 18.02
C THR A 46 -4.58 0.06 18.03
N PRO A 47 -5.25 0.19 19.18
CA PRO A 47 -6.58 0.81 19.25
C PRO A 47 -6.59 2.29 18.85
N CYS A 48 -5.46 3.00 18.94
CA CYS A 48 -5.33 4.36 18.40
C CYS A 48 -5.52 4.44 16.88
N ASN A 49 -5.34 3.31 16.17
CA ASN A 49 -5.41 3.22 14.71
C ASN A 49 -6.62 2.41 14.22
N SER A 50 -7.52 1.98 15.10
CA SER A 50 -8.63 1.06 14.77
C SER A 50 -9.53 1.56 13.62
N HIS A 51 -9.75 2.87 13.55
CA HIS A 51 -10.59 3.52 12.55
C HIS A 51 -9.89 3.77 11.21
N LEU A 52 -8.59 3.49 11.07
CA LEU A 52 -7.85 3.84 9.85
C LEU A 52 -8.29 3.05 8.61
N ASN A 53 -8.94 1.89 8.77
CA ASN A 53 -9.56 1.19 7.65
C ASN A 53 -10.69 2.02 7.02
N GLU A 54 -11.50 2.72 7.82
CA GLU A 54 -12.56 3.59 7.34
C GLU A 54 -11.97 4.82 6.63
N VAL A 55 -10.99 5.47 7.26
CA VAL A 55 -10.26 6.61 6.67
C VAL A 55 -9.63 6.22 5.33
N MET A 56 -9.02 5.04 5.26
CA MET A 56 -8.42 4.54 4.02
C MET A 56 -9.43 4.40 2.88
N GLU A 57 -10.67 3.97 3.14
CA GLU A 57 -11.69 3.89 2.08
C GLU A 57 -12.02 5.27 1.50
N TYR A 58 -12.10 6.32 2.32
CA TYR A 58 -12.27 7.69 1.83
C TYR A 58 -11.04 8.16 1.03
N VAL A 59 -9.83 7.84 1.48
CA VAL A 59 -8.60 8.14 0.72
C VAL A 59 -8.60 7.42 -0.63
N LYS A 60 -9.00 6.15 -0.69
CA LYS A 60 -9.11 5.39 -1.94
C LYS A 60 -10.08 6.08 -2.90
N ASN A 61 -11.23 6.54 -2.43
CA ASN A 61 -12.20 7.25 -3.26
C ASN A 61 -11.60 8.53 -3.84
N GLY A 62 -10.93 9.35 -3.02
CA GLY A 62 -10.27 10.57 -3.50
C GLY A 62 -9.17 10.30 -4.54
N VAL A 63 -8.40 9.23 -4.38
CA VAL A 63 -7.39 8.83 -5.38
C VAL A 63 -8.06 8.42 -6.70
N TRP A 64 -9.16 7.65 -6.64
CA TRP A 64 -9.91 7.28 -7.84
C TRP A 64 -10.50 8.50 -8.55
N GLU A 65 -11.11 9.43 -7.80
CA GLU A 65 -11.67 10.68 -8.34
C GLU A 65 -10.60 11.56 -9.01
N ALA A 66 -9.38 11.56 -8.47
CA ALA A 66 -8.23 12.24 -9.06
C ALA A 66 -7.57 11.48 -10.24
N GLY A 67 -8.11 10.32 -10.63
CA GLY A 67 -7.61 9.52 -11.75
C GLY A 67 -6.39 8.65 -11.43
N GLY A 68 -6.11 8.37 -10.15
CA GLY A 68 -5.09 7.41 -9.71
C GLY A 68 -5.66 6.00 -9.48
N VAL A 69 -4.79 5.07 -9.08
CA VAL A 69 -5.12 3.71 -8.67
C VAL A 69 -4.68 3.51 -7.21
N PRO A 70 -5.59 3.51 -6.24
CA PRO A 70 -5.23 3.32 -4.85
C PRO A 70 -5.04 1.85 -4.50
N LEU A 71 -4.03 1.57 -3.69
CA LEU A 71 -3.71 0.24 -3.18
C LEU A 71 -3.51 0.31 -1.67
N ASN A 72 -4.22 -0.52 -0.91
CA ASN A 72 -3.93 -0.68 0.51
C ASN A 72 -2.59 -1.40 0.67
N MET A 73 -1.65 -0.78 1.38
CA MET A 73 -0.38 -1.39 1.78
C MET A 73 -0.36 -1.49 3.30
N PRO A 74 -0.71 -2.66 3.87
CA PRO A 74 -0.60 -2.88 5.30
C PRO A 74 0.82 -2.61 5.79
N ALA A 75 0.95 -1.76 6.80
CA ALA A 75 2.20 -1.39 7.42
C ALA A 75 2.24 -1.89 8.87
N VAL A 76 3.46 -2.10 9.40
CA VAL A 76 3.65 -2.51 10.79
C VAL A 76 3.00 -1.51 11.73
N SER A 77 2.07 -1.99 12.55
CA SER A 77 1.38 -1.18 13.54
C SER A 77 1.99 -1.39 14.92
N LEU A 78 2.35 -0.29 15.58
CA LEU A 78 3.01 -0.31 16.88
C LEU A 78 2.10 0.34 17.93
N GLY A 79 1.33 -0.46 18.65
CA GLY A 79 0.53 0.00 19.78
C GLY A 79 1.39 0.21 21.02
N GLU A 80 1.74 1.47 21.33
CA GLU A 80 2.53 1.84 22.52
C GLU A 80 2.00 1.22 23.82
N THR A 81 0.68 1.06 23.92
CA THR A 81 0.01 0.52 25.10
C THR A 81 0.18 -0.99 25.30
N LEU A 82 0.48 -1.75 24.25
CA LEU A 82 0.48 -3.22 24.27
C LEU A 82 1.82 -3.84 23.90
N VAL A 83 2.62 -3.19 23.06
CA VAL A 83 3.91 -3.70 22.60
C VAL A 83 4.95 -3.60 23.72
N ARG A 84 5.67 -4.71 23.96
CA ARG A 84 6.75 -4.79 24.95
C ARG A 84 8.12 -4.93 24.26
N PRO A 85 9.23 -4.48 24.90
CA PRO A 85 9.30 -3.71 26.14
C PRO A 85 8.85 -2.24 25.99
N THR A 86 8.94 -1.66 24.79
CA THR A 86 8.39 -0.35 24.40
C THR A 86 8.24 -0.33 22.88
N ALA A 87 7.30 0.44 22.32
CA ALA A 87 7.18 0.56 20.87
C ALA A 87 8.40 1.24 20.22
N MET A 88 9.16 2.05 20.96
CA MET A 88 10.38 2.70 20.44
C MET A 88 11.35 1.67 19.87
N LEU A 89 11.55 0.54 20.57
CA LEU A 89 12.46 -0.53 20.15
C LEU A 89 12.16 -1.02 18.72
N TRP A 90 10.88 -1.02 18.35
CA TRP A 90 10.40 -1.55 17.08
C TRP A 90 10.19 -0.48 16.00
N ARG A 91 10.31 0.81 16.34
CA ARG A 91 10.10 1.93 15.42
C ARG A 91 10.97 1.81 14.17
N ASN A 92 12.27 1.50 14.33
CA ASN A 92 13.19 1.38 13.21
C ASN A 92 12.90 0.15 12.34
N MET A 93 12.40 -0.93 12.94
CA MET A 93 11.97 -2.12 12.19
C MET A 93 10.74 -1.80 11.33
N ALA A 94 9.75 -1.09 11.88
CA ALA A 94 8.62 -0.60 11.10
C ALA A 94 9.08 0.32 9.96
N ALA A 95 10.02 1.23 10.22
CA ALA A 95 10.56 2.12 9.18
C ALA A 95 11.24 1.36 8.03
N MET A 96 12.13 0.41 8.35
CA MET A 96 12.80 -0.41 7.32
C MET A 96 11.80 -1.24 6.51
N ALA A 97 10.80 -1.85 7.17
CA ALA A 97 9.76 -2.59 6.49
C ALA A 97 8.97 -1.70 5.53
N THR A 98 8.57 -0.49 5.97
CA THR A 98 7.86 0.46 5.13
C THR A 98 8.70 0.93 3.94
N GLU A 99 9.98 1.24 4.15
CA GLU A 99 10.90 1.65 3.09
C GLU A 99 10.99 0.58 1.98
N GLU A 100 11.23 -0.67 2.38
CA GLU A 100 11.38 -1.77 1.42
C GLU A 100 10.08 -2.09 0.71
N MET A 101 8.92 -2.02 1.39
CA MET A 101 7.64 -2.23 0.72
C MET A 101 7.34 -1.16 -0.33
N ILE A 102 7.70 0.09 -0.09
CA ILE A 102 7.54 1.17 -1.08
C ILE A 102 8.50 0.93 -2.26
N ARG A 103 9.76 0.57 -1.98
CA ARG A 103 10.81 0.39 -3.00
C ARG A 103 10.58 -0.84 -3.87
N ALA A 104 10.09 -1.94 -3.31
CA ALA A 104 9.98 -3.23 -3.98
C ALA A 104 8.67 -3.43 -4.76
N ASN A 105 7.64 -2.62 -4.48
CA ASN A 105 6.36 -2.66 -5.19
C ASN A 105 6.27 -1.57 -6.26
N PRO A 106 5.41 -1.71 -7.29
CA PRO A 106 5.29 -0.76 -8.41
C PRO A 106 4.72 0.62 -8.06
#